data_AF-A0A2V6VM36-F1
#
_entry.id   AF-A0A2V6VM36-F1
#
_cell.length_a   1.000
_cell.length_b   1.000
_cell.length_c   1.000
_cell.angle_alpha   90.00
_cell.angle_beta   90.00
_cell.angle_gamma   90.00
#
_symmetry.space_group_name_H-M   'P 1'
#
loop_
_entity.id
_entity.type
_entity.pdbx_description
1 polymer ?
#
loop_
_entity_poly.entity_id
_entity_poly.type
_entity_poly.pdbx_seq_one_letter_code
_entity_poly.pdbx_strand_id
1 'polypeptide(L)'
;MTRVLLAFGLVLLCMMPFATSAAAECAWVLWERTWIDRSRWTWLIASREYWTPIAAVTTLQQCEKEQVDQTRAYSKLAEVLTTTDPPLDDPSEHTAWVCLPDTVDPRAPKRR
;
A
#
# COMPACT_ATOMS: atom_id res chain seq x y z
N MET A 1 -40.71 16.74 35.37
CA MET A 1 -40.47 16.63 33.91
C MET A 1 -39.09 17.12 33.50
N THR A 2 -38.62 18.28 33.97
CA THR A 2 -37.28 18.85 33.64
C THR A 2 -36.07 17.96 33.97
N ARG A 3 -36.10 17.22 35.09
CA ARG A 3 -35.00 16.30 35.48
C ARG A 3 -34.84 15.07 34.57
N VAL A 4 -35.93 14.59 33.97
CA VAL A 4 -35.92 13.42 33.05
C VAL A 4 -35.36 13.82 31.69
N LEU A 5 -35.69 15.03 31.21
CA LEU A 5 -35.17 15.58 29.96
C LEU A 5 -33.65 15.85 30.02
N LEU A 6 -33.15 16.32 31.18
CA LEU A 6 -31.72 16.50 31.43
C LEU A 6 -30.95 15.17 31.41
N ALA A 7 -31.50 14.12 32.04
CA ALA A 7 -30.88 12.79 32.04
C ALA A 7 -30.81 12.19 30.63
N PHE A 8 -31.89 12.33 29.84
CA PHE A 8 -31.91 11.89 28.44
C PHE A 8 -30.88 12.63 27.57
N GLY A 9 -30.76 13.95 27.74
CA GLY A 9 -29.76 14.75 27.03
C GLY A 9 -28.33 14.34 27.37
N LEU A 10 -28.06 14.01 28.63
CA LEU A 10 -26.73 13.58 29.09
C LEU A 10 -26.35 12.20 28.54
N VAL A 11 -27.31 11.27 28.47
CA VAL A 11 -27.11 9.93 27.87
C VAL A 11 -26.81 10.05 26.37
N LEU A 12 -27.53 10.90 25.64
CA LEU A 12 -27.27 11.14 24.21
C LEU A 12 -25.89 11.78 23.98
N LEU A 13 -25.48 12.72 24.84
CA LEU A 13 -24.16 13.35 24.76
C LEU A 13 -23.02 12.36 25.04
N CYS A 14 -23.21 11.44 25.99
CA CYS A 14 -22.24 10.38 26.30
C CYS A 14 -22.12 9.31 25.20
N MET A 15 -23.11 9.17 24.31
CA MET A 15 -23.09 8.22 23.19
C MET A 15 -22.42 8.79 21.92
N MET A 16 -22.31 10.11 21.77
CA MET A 16 -21.61 10.74 20.63
C MET A 16 -20.14 10.34 20.45
N PRO A 17 -19.28 10.21 21.48
CA PRO A 17 -17.88 9.83 21.27
C PRO A 17 -17.69 8.40 20.74
N PHE A 18 -18.65 7.49 20.98
CA PHE A 18 -18.58 6.10 20.48
C PHE A 18 -18.99 5.97 19.01
N ALA A 19 -19.83 6.88 18.49
CA ALA A 19 -20.22 6.85 17.08
C ALA A 19 -19.10 7.33 16.14
N THR A 20 -18.15 8.14 16.64
CA THR A 20 -17.02 8.64 15.84
C THR A 20 -15.94 7.58 15.61
N SER A 21 -15.84 6.53 16.43
CA SER A 21 -14.81 5.50 16.24
C SER A 21 -15.08 4.55 15.06
N ALA A 22 -16.30 4.53 14.52
CA ALA A 22 -16.66 3.65 13.39
C ALA A 22 -16.38 4.28 12.00
N ALA A 23 -15.92 5.53 11.94
CA ALA A 23 -15.90 6.33 10.71
C ALA A 23 -14.52 6.66 10.13
N ALA A 24 -13.40 6.17 10.70
CA ALA A 24 -12.07 6.52 10.17
C ALA A 24 -10.94 5.51 10.48
N GLU A 25 -11.21 4.21 10.54
CA GLU A 25 -10.12 3.24 10.39
C GLU A 25 -9.79 3.14 8.90
N CYS A 26 -8.95 4.05 8.39
CA CYS A 26 -8.47 3.97 7.02
C CYS A 26 -7.70 2.65 6.85
N ALA A 27 -8.22 1.72 6.05
CA ALA A 27 -7.47 0.53 5.68
C ALA A 27 -6.36 0.95 4.71
N TRP A 28 -5.16 0.41 4.92
CA TRP A 28 -3.98 0.64 4.10
C TRP A 28 -3.62 -0.65 3.39
N VAL A 29 -3.30 -0.54 2.11
CA VAL A 29 -2.89 -1.66 1.28
C VAL A 29 -1.42 -1.47 0.94
N LEU A 30 -0.63 -2.50 1.21
CA LEU A 30 0.74 -2.59 0.75
C LEU A 30 0.72 -3.12 -0.68
N TRP A 31 1.25 -2.33 -1.60
CA TRP A 31 1.35 -2.65 -3.01
C TRP A 31 2.79 -2.95 -3.39
N GLU A 32 2.98 -4.02 -4.16
CA GLU A 32 4.18 -4.28 -4.92
C GLU A 32 4.04 -3.67 -6.31
N ARG A 33 5.00 -2.85 -6.71
CA ARG A 33 5.12 -2.24 -8.02
C ARG A 33 6.32 -2.83 -8.73
N THR A 34 6.09 -3.54 -9.84
CA THR A 34 7.16 -4.03 -10.72
C THR A 34 7.15 -3.27 -12.04
N TRP A 35 8.32 -2.86 -12.52
CA TRP A 35 8.45 -2.21 -13.82
C TRP A 35 9.77 -2.54 -14.48
N ILE A 36 9.78 -2.56 -15.81
CA ILE A 36 10.98 -2.83 -16.60
C ILE A 36 11.50 -1.51 -17.17
N ASP A 37 12.78 -1.20 -16.97
CA ASP A 37 13.40 -0.03 -17.58
C ASP A 37 13.41 -0.13 -19.10
N ARG A 38 13.26 1.01 -19.77
CA ARG A 38 13.32 1.04 -21.22
C ARG A 38 14.77 0.82 -21.71
N SER A 39 15.19 -0.42 -21.88
CA SER A 39 16.44 -0.75 -22.59
C SER A 39 16.30 -0.55 -24.10
N ARG A 40 17.42 -0.57 -24.83
CA ARG A 40 17.48 -0.36 -26.30
C ARG A 40 16.55 -1.27 -27.11
N TRP A 41 16.10 -2.40 -26.56
CA TRP A 41 15.21 -3.36 -27.24
C TRP A 41 13.76 -3.34 -26.73
N THR A 42 13.49 -2.66 -25.61
CA THR A 42 12.14 -2.59 -25.01
C THR A 42 11.14 -1.72 -25.78
N TRP A 43 11.52 -0.98 -26.82
CA TRP A 43 10.53 -0.31 -27.66
C TRP A 43 9.61 -1.31 -28.40
N LEU A 44 10.04 -2.58 -28.52
CA LEU A 44 9.22 -3.68 -29.03
C LEU A 44 8.26 -4.27 -27.98
N ILE A 45 8.52 -4.04 -26.69
CA ILE A 45 7.75 -4.57 -25.56
C ILE A 45 7.22 -3.38 -24.78
N ALA A 46 5.92 -3.06 -24.90
CA ALA A 46 5.31 -1.97 -24.15
C ALA A 46 5.77 -2.01 -22.67
N SER A 47 6.38 -0.93 -22.19
CA SER A 47 6.85 -0.82 -20.79
C SER A 47 5.70 -1.23 -19.87
N ARG A 48 5.85 -2.37 -19.21
CA ARG A 48 4.82 -2.99 -18.39
C ARG A 48 5.12 -2.64 -16.94
N GLU A 49 4.27 -1.80 -16.37
CA GLU A 49 4.22 -1.52 -14.94
C GLU A 49 3.08 -2.39 -14.37
N TYR A 50 3.38 -3.22 -13.39
CA TYR A 50 2.41 -4.04 -12.70
C TYR A 50 2.29 -3.61 -11.24
N TRP A 51 1.09 -3.72 -10.71
CA TRP A 51 0.76 -3.40 -9.34
C TRP A 51 0.00 -4.56 -8.72
N THR A 52 0.55 -5.14 -7.66
CA THR A 52 -0.01 -6.30 -6.96
C THR A 52 -0.22 -5.96 -5.50
N PRO A 53 -1.45 -6.10 -4.95
CA PRO A 53 -1.67 -5.92 -3.52
C PRO A 53 -1.10 -7.13 -2.78
N ILE A 54 -0.23 -6.90 -1.79
CA ILE A 54 0.45 -7.98 -1.05
C ILE A 54 -0.01 -8.08 0.41
N ALA A 55 -0.51 -6.99 0.99
CA ALA A 55 -1.07 -6.99 2.34
C ALA A 55 -2.11 -5.87 2.49
N ALA A 56 -3.05 -6.04 3.43
CA ALA A 56 -4.00 -5.02 3.84
C ALA A 56 -4.04 -4.96 5.37
N VAL A 57 -3.89 -3.76 5.92
CA VAL A 57 -3.75 -3.49 7.35
C VAL A 57 -4.59 -2.29 7.75
N THR A 58 -4.89 -2.14 9.04
CA THR A 58 -5.77 -1.07 9.54
C THR A 58 -5.04 0.23 9.85
N THR A 59 -3.70 0.24 9.84
CA THR A 59 -2.90 1.41 10.20
C THR A 59 -1.75 1.64 9.23
N LEU A 60 -1.46 2.92 8.94
CA LEU A 60 -0.32 3.30 8.10
C LEU A 60 1.00 2.80 8.68
N GLN A 61 1.18 2.92 10.00
CA GLN A 61 2.40 2.52 10.68
C GLN A 61 2.70 1.03 10.51
N GLN A 62 1.67 0.18 10.52
CA GLN A 62 1.84 -1.24 10.24
C GLN A 62 2.22 -1.48 8.77
N CYS A 63 1.59 -0.75 7.84
CA CYS A 63 1.90 -0.86 6.42
C CYS A 63 3.36 -0.47 6.13
N GLU A 64 3.82 0.67 6.68
CA GLU A 64 5.19 1.17 6.49
C GLU A 64 6.23 0.21 7.08
N LYS A 65 5.90 -0.43 8.23
CA LYS A 65 6.75 -1.47 8.78
C LYS A 65 6.88 -2.65 7.81
N GLU A 66 5.76 -3.16 7.29
CA GLU A 66 5.77 -4.25 6.32
C GLU A 66 6.47 -3.84 5.00
N GLN A 67 6.32 -2.59 4.57
CA GLN A 67 7.03 -2.02 3.41
C GLN A 67 8.55 -2.09 3.60
N VAL A 68 9.05 -1.69 4.77
CA VAL A 68 10.49 -1.76 5.10
C VAL A 68 10.96 -3.21 5.17
N ASP A 69 10.17 -4.09 5.78
CA ASP A 69 10.51 -5.51 5.90
C ASP A 69 10.60 -6.19 4.52
N GLN A 70 9.66 -5.91 3.62
CA GLN A 70 9.67 -6.40 2.23
C GLN A 70 10.87 -5.86 1.45
N THR A 71 11.12 -4.55 1.54
CA THR A 71 12.26 -3.89 0.87
C THR A 71 13.59 -4.52 1.31
N ARG A 72 13.74 -4.79 2.62
CA ARG A 72 14.92 -5.45 3.17
C ARG A 72 15.04 -6.91 2.75
N ALA A 73 13.94 -7.65 2.70
CA ALA A 73 13.94 -9.03 2.27
C ALA A 73 14.38 -9.14 0.81
N TYR A 74 13.83 -8.28 -0.06
CA TYR A 74 14.18 -8.25 -1.47
C TYR A 74 15.61 -7.81 -1.72
N SER A 75 16.13 -6.80 -1.00
CA SER A 75 17.52 -6.36 -1.19
C SER A 75 18.53 -7.49 -0.93
N LYS A 76 18.26 -8.35 0.06
CA LYS A 76 19.08 -9.53 0.35
C LYS A 76 18.99 -10.57 -0.77
N LEU A 77 17.78 -10.80 -1.30
CA LEU A 77 17.60 -11.72 -2.43
C LEU A 77 18.32 -11.21 -3.68
N ALA A 78 18.22 -9.91 -3.96
CA ALA A 78 18.90 -9.28 -5.08
C ALA A 78 20.43 -9.42 -4.99
N GLU A 79 21.02 -9.23 -3.81
CA GLU A 79 22.45 -9.43 -3.56
C GLU A 79 22.89 -10.88 -3.88
N VAL A 80 22.11 -11.89 -3.46
CA VAL A 80 22.38 -13.30 -3.75
C VAL A 80 22.24 -13.60 -5.25
N LEU A 81 21.23 -13.05 -5.92
CA LEU A 81 21.02 -13.27 -7.35
C LEU A 81 22.16 -12.66 -8.18
N THR A 82 22.61 -11.44 -7.84
CA THR A 82 23.73 -10.79 -8.55
C THR A 82 25.07 -11.51 -8.41
N THR A 83 25.24 -12.36 -7.40
CA THR A 83 26.48 -13.13 -7.20
C THR A 83 26.47 -14.49 -7.89
N THR A 84 25.30 -14.96 -8.35
CA THR A 84 25.12 -16.34 -8.86
C THR A 84 25.02 -16.40 -10.38
N ASP A 85 24.54 -15.36 -11.05
CA ASP A 85 24.42 -15.32 -12.52
C ASP A 85 25.17 -14.12 -13.14
N PRO A 86 25.95 -14.30 -14.23
CA PRO A 86 26.46 -13.16 -14.99
C PRO A 86 25.28 -12.41 -15.62
N PRO A 87 25.34 -11.08 -15.75
CA PRO A 87 24.26 -10.31 -16.34
C PRO A 87 24.19 -10.66 -17.83
N LEU A 88 23.29 -11.59 -18.17
CA LEU A 88 22.60 -11.50 -19.45
C LEU A 88 22.01 -10.10 -19.52
N ASP A 89 22.08 -9.51 -20.71
CA ASP A 89 21.64 -8.16 -21.08
C ASP A 89 20.11 -8.01 -20.92
N ASP A 90 19.61 -8.31 -19.73
CA ASP A 90 18.22 -8.45 -19.32
C ASP A 90 17.76 -7.06 -18.87
N PRO A 91 16.63 -6.56 -19.39
CA PRO A 91 16.17 -5.24 -19.03
C PRO A 91 15.90 -5.24 -17.52
N SER A 92 16.54 -4.31 -16.80
CA SER A 92 16.49 -4.26 -15.35
C SER A 92 15.03 -4.19 -14.89
N GLU A 93 14.52 -5.32 -14.39
CA GLU A 93 13.25 -5.37 -13.71
C GLU A 93 13.44 -4.76 -12.32
N HIS A 94 12.61 -3.78 -12.02
CA HIS A 94 12.62 -3.04 -10.78
C HIS A 94 11.39 -3.39 -9.97
N THR A 95 11.58 -3.54 -8.66
CA THR A 95 10.50 -3.84 -7.72
C THR A 95 10.53 -2.82 -6.59
N ALA A 96 9.37 -2.27 -6.23
CA ALA A 96 9.21 -1.36 -5.09
C ALA A 96 7.93 -1.67 -4.32
N TRP A 97 7.93 -1.35 -3.03
CA TRP A 97 6.76 -1.47 -2.17
C TRP A 97 6.22 -0.10 -1.79
N VAL A 98 4.91 0.07 -1.87
CA VAL A 98 4.23 1.35 -1.63
C VAL A 98 2.98 1.13 -0.79
N CYS A 99 2.84 1.89 0.28
CA CYS A 99 1.60 1.95 1.05
C CYS A 99 0.63 2.95 0.42
N LEU A 100 -0.59 2.50 0.13
CA LEU A 100 -1.67 3.36 -0.35
C LEU A 100 -2.93 3.12 0.49
N PRO A 101 -3.78 4.15 0.69
CA PRO A 101 -5.11 3.92 1.24
C PRO A 101 -5.88 2.90 0.38
N ASP A 102 -6.76 2.10 0.99
CA ASP A 102 -7.63 1.14 0.32
C ASP A 102 -8.54 1.78 -0.75
N THR A 103 -8.82 3.07 -0.61
CA THR A 103 -9.56 3.89 -1.58
C THR A 103 -8.77 4.24 -2.84
N VAL A 104 -7.46 3.97 -2.88
CA VAL A 104 -6.57 4.26 -4.01
C VAL A 104 -6.13 2.96 -4.68
N ASP A 105 -6.67 2.70 -5.88
CA ASP A 105 -6.20 1.60 -6.74
C ASP A 105 -5.18 2.12 -7.78
N PRO A 106 -3.88 1.80 -7.66
CA PRO A 106 -2.86 2.25 -8.60
C PRO A 106 -2.95 1.60 -9.98
N ARG A 107 -3.76 0.54 -10.14
CA ARG A 107 -4.03 -0.12 -11.43
C ARG A 107 -5.07 0.64 -12.26
N ALA A 108 -5.81 1.55 -11.64
CA ALA A 108 -6.84 2.31 -12.33
C ALA A 108 -6.23 3.11 -13.50
N PRO A 109 -6.96 3.26 -14.63
CA PRO A 109 -6.49 4.06 -15.75
C PRO A 109 -6.16 5.49 -15.29
N LYS A 110 -4.90 5.90 -15.42
CA LYS A 110 -4.50 7.29 -15.13
C LYS A 110 -5.16 8.19 -16.18
N ARG A 111 -5.95 9.19 -15.76
CA ARG A 111 -6.44 10.22 -16.69
C ARG A 111 -5.21 10.94 -17.25
N ARG A 112 -5.12 10.99 -18.58
CA ARG A 112 -4.05 11.66 -19.31
C ARG A 112 -4.44 13.09 -19.63
#